data_AF-A0A3M1J4D5-F1
#
_entry.id   AF-A0A3M1J4D5-F1
#
_cell.length_a   1.000
_cell.length_b   1.000
_cell.length_c   1.000
_cell.angle_alpha   90.00
_cell.angle_beta   90.00
_cell.angle_gamma   90.00
#
_symmetry.space_group_name_H-M   'P 1'
#
loop_
_entity.id
_entity.type
_entity.pdbx_description
1 polymer ?
#
loop_
_entity_poly.entity_id
_entity_poly.type
_entity_poly.pdbx_seq_one_letter_code
_entity_poly.pdbx_strand_id
1 'polypeptide(L)'
;PSSAMVVYRFLEFSGVGPKIATMAANILARSFKIPMADYYSIDISADVHVKRVFERLGLVDADPSVDQVIYRARSLNPEFPGLLDYPCWDIGRKWCKP
;
A
#
# COMPACT_ATOMS: atom_id res chain seq x y z
N PRO A 1 1.52 -18.21 -6.59
CA PRO A 1 2.69 -17.80 -5.77
C PRO A 1 2.21 -17.03 -4.55
N SER A 2 2.94 -17.03 -3.43
CA SER A 2 2.62 -16.14 -2.30
C SER A 2 2.80 -14.67 -2.69
N SER A 3 2.06 -13.75 -2.07
CA SER A 3 2.24 -12.32 -2.36
C SER A 3 3.65 -11.86 -2.01
N ALA A 4 4.22 -12.37 -0.91
CA ALA A 4 5.60 -12.12 -0.51
C ALA A 4 6.60 -12.48 -1.61
N MET A 5 6.44 -13.62 -2.27
CA MET A 5 7.32 -14.04 -3.36
C MET A 5 7.23 -13.09 -4.56
N VAL A 6 6.02 -12.62 -4.89
CA VAL A 6 5.82 -11.67 -6.00
C VAL A 6 6.49 -10.33 -5.69
N VAL A 7 6.28 -9.80 -4.47
CA VAL A 7 6.94 -8.57 -4.01
C VAL A 7 8.46 -8.73 -4.01
N TYR A 8 8.97 -9.84 -3.49
CA TYR A 8 10.40 -10.14 -3.46
C TYR A 8 11.01 -10.15 -4.87
N ARG A 9 10.37 -10.80 -5.84
CA ARG A 9 10.83 -10.80 -7.24
C ARG A 9 10.87 -9.41 -7.86
N PHE A 10 9.94 -8.52 -7.49
CA PHE A 10 10.00 -7.14 -7.94
C PHE A 10 11.21 -6.39 -7.36
N LEU A 11 11.61 -6.68 -6.12
CA LEU A 11 12.79 -6.06 -5.49
C LEU A 11 14.12 -6.47 -6.17
N GLU A 12 14.15 -7.56 -6.93
CA GLU A 12 15.35 -7.99 -7.66
C GLU A 12 15.68 -7.09 -8.86
N PHE A 13 14.73 -6.27 -9.31
CA PHE A 13 14.96 -5.31 -10.40
C PHE A 13 15.68 -4.06 -9.89
N SER A 14 16.76 -3.67 -10.57
CA SER A 14 17.48 -2.42 -10.28
C SER A 14 16.55 -1.21 -10.32
N GLY A 15 16.57 -0.40 -9.27
CA GLY A 15 15.71 0.78 -9.11
C GLY A 15 14.33 0.49 -8.49
N VAL A 16 14.00 -0.76 -8.18
CA VAL A 16 12.73 -1.12 -7.54
C VAL A 16 12.90 -1.26 -6.02
N GLY A 17 12.50 -0.21 -5.30
CA GLY A 17 12.38 -0.27 -3.83
C GLY A 17 11.05 -0.85 -3.36
N PRO A 18 10.86 -1.05 -2.03
CA PRO A 18 9.64 -1.63 -1.43
C PRO A 18 8.33 -0.99 -1.90
N LYS A 19 8.29 0.35 -1.99
CA LYS A 19 7.12 1.08 -2.49
C LYS A 19 6.72 0.65 -3.91
N ILE A 20 7.69 0.53 -4.81
CA ILE A 20 7.43 0.16 -6.21
C ILE A 20 7.05 -1.31 -6.29
N ALA A 21 7.76 -2.18 -5.57
CA ALA A 21 7.49 -3.62 -5.55
C ALA A 21 6.07 -3.94 -5.07
N THR A 22 5.64 -3.32 -3.96
CA THR A 22 4.31 -3.54 -3.40
C THR A 22 3.21 -2.99 -4.32
N MET A 23 3.42 -1.80 -4.90
CA MET A 23 2.48 -1.21 -5.87
C MET A 23 2.34 -2.08 -7.12
N ALA A 24 3.45 -2.62 -7.64
CA ALA A 24 3.43 -3.52 -8.79
C ALA A 24 2.64 -4.79 -8.49
N ALA A 25 2.91 -5.44 -7.34
CA ALA A 25 2.14 -6.61 -6.90
C ALA A 25 0.65 -6.29 -6.72
N ASN A 26 0.34 -5.11 -6.16
CA ASN A 26 -1.04 -4.64 -5.98
C ASN A 26 -1.78 -4.44 -7.30
N ILE A 27 -1.10 -3.90 -8.33
CA ILE A 27 -1.66 -3.74 -9.68
C ILE A 27 -1.97 -5.11 -10.30
N LEU A 28 -1.06 -6.08 -10.18
CA LEU A 28 -1.29 -7.45 -10.66
C LEU A 28 -2.53 -8.08 -10.00
N ALA A 29 -2.66 -7.92 -8.69
CA ALA A 29 -3.80 -8.45 -7.94
C ALA A 29 -5.11 -7.73 -8.27
N ARG A 30 -5.13 -6.39 -8.25
CA ARG A 30 -6.37 -5.59 -8.32
C ARG A 30 -6.83 -5.32 -9.74
N SER A 31 -5.92 -4.95 -10.64
CA SER A 31 -6.25 -4.53 -12.00
C SER A 31 -6.28 -5.71 -12.95
N PHE A 32 -5.27 -6.58 -12.87
CA PHE A 32 -5.14 -7.74 -13.75
C PHE A 32 -5.77 -9.03 -13.19
N LYS A 33 -6.24 -9.00 -11.94
CA LYS A 33 -6.89 -10.14 -11.27
C LYS A 33 -6.05 -11.42 -11.28
N ILE A 34 -4.72 -11.28 -11.25
CA ILE A 34 -3.83 -12.43 -11.20
C ILE A 34 -3.95 -13.08 -9.81
N PRO A 35 -4.37 -14.36 -9.72
CA PRO A 35 -4.55 -15.02 -8.44
C PRO A 35 -3.20 -15.24 -7.75
N MET A 36 -3.15 -14.98 -6.45
CA MET A 36 -2.03 -15.26 -5.56
C MET A 36 -2.52 -16.19 -4.45
N ALA A 37 -1.60 -16.86 -3.77
CA ALA A 37 -1.96 -17.76 -2.65
C ALA A 37 -2.45 -16.96 -1.43
N ASP A 38 -2.03 -15.71 -1.32
CA ASP A 38 -2.34 -14.76 -0.25
C ASP A 38 -2.14 -13.32 -0.75
N TYR A 39 -2.59 -12.33 0.02
CA TYR A 39 -2.45 -10.89 -0.29
C TYR A 39 -1.90 -10.05 0.88
N TYR A 40 -1.64 -10.66 2.04
CA TYR A 40 -1.28 -9.94 3.26
C TYR A 40 0.11 -9.28 3.20
N SER A 41 0.98 -9.70 2.27
CA SER A 41 2.30 -9.08 2.07
C SER A 41 2.28 -7.97 1.01
N ILE A 42 1.12 -7.71 0.40
CA ILE A 42 0.92 -6.53 -0.46
C ILE A 42 0.54 -5.38 0.46
N ASP A 43 1.51 -4.54 0.75
CA ASP A 43 1.38 -3.35 1.59
C ASP A 43 0.77 -2.16 0.84
N ILE A 44 0.40 -1.15 1.62
CA ILE A 44 0.08 0.18 1.11
C ILE A 44 1.35 0.93 0.71
N SER A 45 1.29 1.69 -0.39
CA SER A 45 2.39 2.55 -0.84
C SER A 45 2.23 3.94 -0.22
N ALA A 46 2.49 4.05 1.08
CA ALA A 46 2.28 5.26 1.88
C ALA A 46 3.07 6.48 1.36
N ASP A 47 2.44 7.25 0.47
CA ASP A 47 2.96 8.50 -0.07
C ASP A 47 2.36 9.73 0.64
N VAL A 48 2.66 10.93 0.15
CA VAL A 48 2.16 12.19 0.73
C VAL A 48 0.63 12.30 0.74
N HIS A 49 -0.06 11.67 -0.22
CA HIS A 49 -1.52 11.68 -0.29
C HIS A 49 -2.10 10.70 0.72
N VAL A 50 -1.57 9.48 0.77
CA VAL A 50 -1.99 8.44 1.70
C VAL A 50 -1.72 8.86 3.14
N LYS A 51 -0.50 9.35 3.45
CA LYS A 51 -0.14 9.86 4.79
C LYS A 51 -1.15 10.89 5.27
N ARG A 52 -1.45 11.89 4.44
CA ARG A 52 -2.38 12.97 4.78
C ARG A 52 -3.81 12.48 5.00
N VAL A 53 -4.27 11.50 4.22
CA VAL A 53 -5.59 10.89 4.42
C VAL A 53 -5.64 10.10 5.72
N PHE A 54 -4.62 9.30 6.02
CA PHE A 54 -4.55 8.55 7.27
C PHE A 54 -4.53 9.47 8.49
N GLU A 55 -3.72 10.54 8.44
CA GLU A 55 -3.63 11.56 9.50
C GLU A 55 -4.96 12.28 9.70
N ARG A 56 -5.57 12.83 8.64
CA ARG A 56 -6.83 13.60 8.76
C ARG A 56 -8.04 12.76 9.16
N LEU A 57 -8.01 11.45 8.89
CA LEU A 57 -9.04 10.52 9.36
C LEU A 57 -8.80 10.05 10.81
N GLY A 58 -7.73 10.51 11.48
CA GLY A 58 -7.37 10.06 12.83
C GLY A 58 -6.96 8.59 12.89
N LEU A 59 -6.50 8.02 11.77
CA LEU A 59 -6.03 6.64 11.72
C LEU A 59 -4.61 6.51 12.28
N VAL A 60 -3.82 7.58 12.20
CA VAL A 60 -2.47 7.71 12.73
C VAL A 60 -2.29 9.11 13.31
N ASP A 61 -1.27 9.30 14.15
CA ASP A 61 -0.90 10.61 14.69
C ASP A 61 -0.35 11.55 13.60
N ALA A 62 -0.19 12.82 13.96
CA ALA A 62 0.35 13.86 13.08
C ALA A 62 1.78 13.53 12.61
N ASP A 63 2.08 13.86 11.35
CA ASP A 63 3.32 13.52 10.64
C ASP A 63 3.79 12.07 10.83
N PRO A 64 2.98 11.08 10.37
CA PRO A 64 3.29 9.69 10.57
C PRO A 64 4.50 9.25 9.73
N SER A 65 5.33 8.34 10.23
CA SER A 65 6.32 7.65 9.41
C SER A 65 5.63 6.75 8.37
N VAL A 66 6.36 6.40 7.30
CA VAL A 66 5.88 5.44 6.29
C VAL A 66 5.49 4.11 6.94
N ASP A 67 6.31 3.63 7.88
CA ASP A 67 6.08 2.37 8.58
C ASP A 67 4.82 2.42 9.45
N GLN A 68 4.57 3.54 10.15
CA GLN A 68 3.34 3.71 10.95
C GLN A 68 2.09 3.57 10.07
N VAL A 69 2.09 4.16 8.87
CA VAL A 69 0.98 4.02 7.92
C VAL A 69 0.85 2.59 7.42
N ILE A 70 1.95 1.91 7.10
CA ILE A 70 1.94 0.51 6.65
C ILE A 70 1.39 -0.41 7.73
N TYR A 71 1.92 -0.34 8.96
CA TYR A 71 1.44 -1.17 10.07
C TYR A 71 -0.01 -0.86 10.43
N ARG A 72 -0.42 0.41 10.33
CA ARG A 72 -1.83 0.78 10.53
C ARG A 72 -2.72 0.16 9.46
N ALA A 73 -2.34 0.24 8.19
CA ALA A 73 -3.07 -0.40 7.09
C ALA A 73 -3.19 -1.92 7.28
N ARG A 74 -2.10 -2.59 7.71
CA ARG A 74 -2.12 -4.01 8.07
C ARG A 74 -3.11 -4.32 9.19
N SER A 75 -3.19 -3.47 10.22
CA SER A 75 -4.18 -3.66 11.30
C SER A 75 -5.63 -3.45 10.83
N LEU A 76 -5.85 -2.55 9.88
CA LEU A 76 -7.19 -2.23 9.36
C LEU A 76 -7.69 -3.27 8.35
N ASN A 77 -6.80 -3.86 7.56
CA ASN A 77 -7.12 -4.92 6.63
C ASN A 77 -5.99 -5.97 6.58
N PRO A 78 -5.97 -6.92 7.54
CA PRO A 78 -4.90 -7.92 7.64
C PRO A 78 -4.80 -8.86 6.43
N GLU A 79 -5.92 -9.12 5.76
CA GLU A 79 -5.96 -10.05 4.62
C GLU A 79 -5.38 -9.41 3.35
N PHE A 80 -5.58 -8.11 3.16
CA PHE A 80 -5.07 -7.38 1.99
C PHE A 80 -4.84 -5.88 2.28
N PRO A 81 -3.72 -5.50 2.94
CA PRO A 81 -3.45 -4.11 3.33
C PRO A 81 -3.42 -3.13 2.14
N GLY A 82 -2.80 -3.55 1.02
CA GLY A 82 -2.69 -2.78 -0.22
C GLY A 82 -4.02 -2.46 -0.90
N LEU A 83 -5.14 -3.08 -0.47
CA LEU A 83 -6.46 -2.72 -0.96
C LEU A 83 -6.82 -1.26 -0.62
N LEU A 84 -6.32 -0.75 0.50
CA LEU A 84 -6.54 0.62 0.98
C LEU A 84 -5.75 1.68 0.18
N ASP A 85 -4.73 1.27 -0.57
CA ASP A 85 -3.81 2.17 -1.28
C ASP A 85 -4.51 3.11 -2.25
N TYR A 86 -5.14 2.54 -3.30
CA TYR A 86 -5.76 3.34 -4.35
C TYR A 86 -6.89 4.25 -3.85
N PRO A 87 -7.86 3.81 -3.01
CA PRO A 87 -8.88 4.69 -2.48
C PRO A 87 -8.29 5.87 -1.67
N CYS A 88 -7.32 5.60 -0.80
CA CYS A 88 -6.68 6.66 -0.02
C CYS A 88 -5.89 7.64 -0.89
N TRP A 89 -5.18 7.15 -1.90
CA TRP A 89 -4.49 8.00 -2.87
C TRP A 89 -5.45 8.85 -3.69
N ASP A 90 -6.55 8.27 -4.19
CA ASP A 90 -7.56 9.00 -4.98
C ASP A 90 -8.22 10.09 -4.14
N ILE A 91 -8.59 9.77 -2.88
CA ILE A 91 -9.12 10.75 -1.93
C ILE A 91 -8.10 11.87 -1.68
N GLY A 92 -6.85 11.49 -1.39
CA GLY A 92 -5.74 12.39 -1.13
C GLY A 92 -5.40 13.31 -2.30
N ARG A 93 -5.67 12.89 -3.53
CA ARG A 93 -5.42 13.68 -4.74
C ARG A 93 -6.57 14.62 -5.09
N LYS A 94 -7.82 14.16 -4.95
CA LYS A 94 -9.00 14.88 -5.47
C LYS A 94 -9.66 15.79 -4.42
N TRP A 95 -9.79 15.35 -3.17
CA TRP A 95 -10.53 16.08 -2.13
C TRP A 95 -9.62 16.55 -1.00
N CYS A 96 -8.77 15.66 -0.49
CA CYS A 96 -7.91 15.93 0.64
C CYS A 96 -6.63 16.62 0.16
N LYS A 97 -6.76 17.85 -0.37
CA LYS A 97 -5.64 18.70 -0.78
C LYS A 97 -4.93 19.33 0.43
N PRO A 98 -3.65 19.73 0.31
CA PRO A 98 -2.93 20.46 1.36
C PRO A 98 -3.77 21.60 1.92
#